data_AF-A0A9Q0YBB3-F1
#
_entry.id   AF-A0A9Q0YBB3-F1
#
_cell.length_a   1.000
_cell.length_b   1.000
_cell.length_c   1.000
_cell.angle_alpha   90.00
_cell.angle_beta   90.00
_cell.angle_gamma   90.00
#
_symmetry.space_group_name_H-M   'P 1'
#
loop_
_entity.id
_entity.type
_entity.pdbx_description
1 polymer ?
#
loop_
_entity_poly.entity_id
_entity_poly.type
_entity_poly.pdbx_seq_one_letter_code
_entity_poly.pdbx_strand_id
1 'polypeptide(L)'
;MYAKNGIHKLPSSLSSLFQRKEPFSKSLASYLVKEPFQRKSKLDDESIKDFFERRFGSEIATYLVDAFCRGIYAGKSSELSIKSCFPSLFASDKKYGSVIHPWWNAVKARRKAYNLRRRKISDYKQLLEGPEVLSKRPGKRKLGLQRNYMN
;
A
#
# COMPACT_ATOMS: atom_id res chain seq x y z
N MET A 1 3.58 -14.93 -12.08
CA MET A 1 4.71 -14.43 -12.89
C MET A 1 5.39 -15.61 -13.54
N TYR A 2 5.70 -15.51 -14.83
CA TYR A 2 6.43 -16.55 -15.56
C TYR A 2 7.93 -16.30 -15.40
N ALA A 3 8.67 -17.25 -14.84
CA ALA A 3 10.12 -17.19 -14.69
C ALA A 3 10.69 -18.62 -14.64
N LYS A 4 11.90 -18.84 -15.16
CA LYS A 4 12.58 -20.16 -15.21
C LYS A 4 11.64 -21.32 -15.61
N ASN A 5 10.91 -21.18 -16.71
CA ASN A 5 9.96 -22.17 -17.23
C ASN A 5 8.81 -22.58 -16.29
N GLY A 6 8.44 -21.74 -15.31
CA GLY A 6 7.33 -21.99 -14.39
C GLY A 6 6.46 -20.76 -14.10
N ILE A 7 5.20 -21.00 -13.68
CA ILE A 7 4.30 -19.97 -13.17
C ILE A 7 4.43 -19.89 -11.64
N HIS A 8 5.00 -18.81 -11.15
CA HIS A 8 5.15 -18.53 -9.72
C HIS A 8 4.07 -17.55 -9.24
N LYS A 9 3.37 -17.88 -8.15
CA LYS A 9 2.43 -16.95 -7.51
C LYS A 9 3.20 -15.88 -6.73
N LEU A 10 2.76 -14.63 -6.83
CA LEU A 10 3.26 -13.58 -5.96
C LEU A 10 2.84 -13.88 -4.51
N PRO A 11 3.65 -13.47 -3.52
CA PRO A 11 3.28 -13.58 -2.12
C PRO A 11 2.00 -12.78 -1.86
N SER A 12 0.91 -13.47 -1.55
CA SER A 12 -0.38 -12.86 -1.18
C SER A 12 -0.41 -12.38 0.27
N SER A 13 0.59 -12.80 1.08
CA SER A 13 0.66 -12.51 2.51
C SER A 13 2.02 -11.97 2.90
N LEU A 14 2.08 -11.04 3.86
CA LEU A 14 3.33 -10.47 4.36
C LEU A 14 4.28 -11.53 4.93
N SER A 15 3.76 -12.57 5.59
CA SER A 15 4.57 -13.71 6.07
C SER A 15 5.26 -14.46 4.94
N SER A 16 4.61 -14.55 3.77
CA SER A 16 5.15 -15.23 2.60
C SER A 16 6.20 -14.43 1.83
N LEU A 17 6.40 -13.15 2.17
CA LEU A 17 7.54 -12.35 1.68
C LEU A 17 8.86 -12.78 2.32
N PHE A 18 8.81 -13.36 3.51
CA PHE A 18 10.00 -13.83 4.23
C PHE A 18 10.53 -15.14 3.65
N GLN A 19 9.68 -15.92 2.99
CA GLN A 19 10.07 -17.17 2.34
C GLN A 19 10.84 -16.87 1.05
N ARG A 20 11.94 -17.60 0.84
CA ARG A 20 12.62 -17.64 -0.45
C ARG A 20 11.71 -18.37 -1.43
N LYS A 21 11.30 -17.68 -2.49
CA LYS A 21 10.50 -18.27 -3.59
C LYS A 21 11.26 -18.07 -4.89
N GLU A 22 11.36 -19.12 -5.69
CA GLU A 22 11.85 -18.97 -7.06
C GLU A 22 10.97 -17.96 -7.82
N PRO A 23 11.55 -17.09 -8.67
CA PRO A 23 12.95 -17.08 -9.15
C PRO A 23 13.95 -16.31 -8.27
N PHE A 24 13.56 -15.84 -7.07
CA PHE A 24 14.41 -14.98 -6.24
C PHE A 24 15.45 -15.78 -5.45
N SER A 25 16.71 -15.34 -5.48
CA SER A 25 17.80 -15.95 -4.70
C SER A 25 17.72 -15.60 -3.22
N LYS A 26 17.09 -14.48 -2.87
CA LYS A 26 16.90 -14.01 -1.50
C LYS A 26 15.42 -13.84 -1.18
N SER A 27 15.13 -13.74 0.12
CA SER A 27 13.82 -13.34 0.61
C SER A 27 13.45 -11.96 0.09
N LEU A 28 12.23 -11.78 -0.42
CA LEU A 28 11.75 -10.49 -0.91
C LEU A 28 11.78 -9.42 0.19
N ALA A 29 11.56 -9.83 1.44
CA ALA A 29 11.66 -8.95 2.60
C ALA A 29 13.06 -8.32 2.73
N SER A 30 14.13 -9.02 2.35
CA SER A 30 15.50 -8.50 2.48
C SER A 30 15.76 -7.28 1.60
N TYR A 31 15.15 -7.22 0.41
CA TYR A 31 15.26 -6.07 -0.48
C TYR A 31 14.48 -4.87 0.06
N LEU A 32 13.30 -5.11 0.65
CA LEU A 32 12.50 -4.06 1.28
C LEU A 32 13.20 -3.46 2.51
N VAL A 33 13.84 -4.29 3.34
CA VAL A 33 14.56 -3.81 4.54
C VAL A 33 15.81 -3.03 4.16
N LYS A 34 16.47 -3.39 3.05
CA LYS A 34 17.69 -2.72 2.58
C LYS A 34 17.43 -1.42 1.80
N GLU A 35 16.22 -1.23 1.28
CA GLU A 35 15.85 -0.07 0.46
C GLU A 35 16.18 1.29 1.10
N PRO A 36 15.89 1.54 2.40
CA PRO A 36 16.15 2.85 3.00
C PRO A 36 17.64 3.19 3.12
N PHE A 37 18.50 2.18 3.03
CA PHE A 37 19.95 2.33 3.10
C PHE A 37 20.59 2.50 1.71
N GLN A 38 19.81 2.43 0.63
CA GLN A 38 20.33 2.63 -0.72
C GLN A 38 20.56 4.12 -1.02
N ARG A 39 21.60 4.40 -1.78
CA ARG A 39 21.98 5.78 -2.16
C ARG A 39 20.91 6.40 -3.06
N LYS A 40 20.70 7.71 -2.90
CA LYS A 40 19.85 8.52 -3.78
C LYS A 40 20.39 8.53 -5.21
N SER A 41 19.50 8.60 -6.19
CA SER A 41 19.92 8.82 -7.58
C SER A 41 20.43 10.25 -7.79
N LYS A 42 21.57 10.39 -8.46
CA LYS A 42 22.07 11.69 -8.92
C LYS A 42 21.49 12.11 -10.28
N LEU A 43 20.87 11.18 -11.01
CA LEU A 43 20.35 11.41 -12.35
C LEU A 43 19.00 12.14 -12.32
N ASP A 44 18.78 13.06 -13.26
CA ASP A 44 17.50 13.79 -13.39
C ASP A 44 16.37 12.96 -14.00
N ASP A 45 16.74 11.90 -14.72
CA ASP A 45 15.86 10.81 -15.12
C ASP A 45 16.69 9.53 -15.28
N GLU A 46 16.08 8.38 -15.02
CA GLU A 46 16.69 7.06 -15.21
C GLU A 46 15.62 6.05 -15.65
N SER A 47 16.05 4.92 -16.23
CA SER A 47 15.09 3.87 -16.61
C SER A 47 14.42 3.27 -15.37
N ILE A 48 13.20 2.77 -15.53
CA ILE A 48 12.53 2.03 -14.45
C ILE A 48 13.43 0.86 -14.00
N LYS A 49 14.04 0.14 -14.94
CA LYS A 49 14.92 -0.99 -14.61
C LYS A 49 16.06 -0.56 -13.69
N ASP A 50 16.82 0.48 -14.07
CA ASP A 50 17.99 0.93 -13.30
C ASP A 50 17.60 1.44 -11.91
N PHE A 51 16.48 2.17 -11.82
CA PHE A 51 15.95 2.66 -10.55
C PHE A 51 15.66 1.50 -9.58
N PHE A 52 14.91 0.50 -10.06
CA PHE A 52 14.52 -0.65 -9.23
C PHE A 52 15.70 -1.59 -8.97
N GLU A 53 16.64 -1.74 -9.89
CA GLU A 53 17.85 -2.55 -9.72
C GLU A 53 18.74 -1.98 -8.62
N ARG A 54 18.95 -0.66 -8.61
CA ARG A 54 19.69 0.03 -7.56
C ARG A 54 19.03 -0.09 -6.18
N ARG A 55 17.70 0.02 -6.11
CA ARG A 55 16.96 0.05 -4.83
C ARG A 55 16.61 -1.32 -4.27
N PHE A 56 16.20 -2.22 -5.14
CA PHE A 56 15.60 -3.52 -4.80
C PHE A 56 16.34 -4.70 -5.42
N GLY A 57 17.43 -4.48 -6.15
CA GLY A 57 18.23 -5.52 -6.77
C GLY A 57 17.72 -5.96 -8.15
N SER A 58 18.65 -6.55 -8.91
CA SER A 58 18.44 -6.95 -10.31
C SER A 58 17.30 -7.96 -10.51
N GLU A 59 17.08 -8.86 -9.55
CA GLU A 59 16.02 -9.87 -9.64
C GLU A 59 14.63 -9.25 -9.59
N ILE A 60 14.41 -8.27 -8.71
CA ILE A 60 13.12 -7.57 -8.63
C ILE A 60 12.90 -6.74 -9.89
N ALA A 61 13.93 -6.01 -10.34
CA ALA A 61 13.87 -5.23 -11.58
C ALA A 61 13.52 -6.12 -12.79
N THR A 62 14.17 -7.28 -12.91
CA THR A 62 14.05 -8.15 -14.09
C THR A 62 12.76 -8.98 -14.08
N TYR A 63 12.40 -9.62 -12.97
CA TYR A 63 11.28 -10.57 -12.96
C TYR A 63 9.94 -9.91 -12.62
N LEU A 64 9.95 -8.96 -11.68
CA LEU A 64 8.73 -8.35 -11.20
C LEU A 64 8.41 -7.08 -11.97
N VAL A 65 9.36 -6.16 -12.02
CA VAL A 65 9.15 -4.82 -12.56
C VAL A 65 9.04 -4.86 -14.08
N ASP A 66 9.86 -5.66 -14.77
CA ASP A 66 9.73 -5.80 -16.22
C ASP A 66 8.40 -6.43 -16.63
N ALA A 67 7.95 -7.49 -15.95
CA ALA A 67 6.65 -8.09 -16.18
C ALA A 67 5.50 -7.11 -15.91
N PHE A 68 5.63 -6.28 -14.86
CA PHE A 68 4.66 -5.23 -14.53
C PHE A 68 4.61 -4.13 -15.59
N CYS A 69 5.77 -3.68 -16.09
CA CYS A 69 5.85 -2.67 -17.14
C CYS A 69 5.25 -3.17 -18.44
N ARG A 70 5.51 -4.42 -18.82
CA ARG A 70 4.86 -5.05 -19.98
C ARG A 70 3.36 -5.16 -19.82
N GLY A 71 2.88 -5.43 -18.60
CA GLY A 71 1.44 -5.55 -18.32
C GLY A 71 0.68 -4.22 -18.33
N ILE A 72 1.27 -3.14 -17.81
CA ILE A 72 0.59 -1.83 -17.66
C ILE A 72 0.89 -0.88 -18.82
N TYR A 73 2.16 -0.83 -19.25
CA TYR A 73 2.65 0.13 -20.22
C TYR A 73 2.95 -0.49 -21.59
N ALA A 74 2.78 -1.81 -21.73
CA ALA A 74 3.14 -2.57 -22.94
C ALA A 74 4.59 -2.32 -23.41
N GLY A 75 5.49 -1.99 -22.48
CA GLY A 75 6.87 -1.59 -22.77
C GLY A 75 7.89 -2.28 -21.88
N LYS A 76 9.17 -2.23 -22.28
CA LYS A 76 10.28 -2.77 -21.50
C LYS A 76 10.67 -1.80 -20.38
N SER A 77 10.96 -2.33 -19.19
CA SER A 77 11.37 -1.51 -18.05
C SER A 77 12.69 -0.74 -18.28
N SER A 78 13.54 -1.19 -19.20
CA SER A 78 14.80 -0.53 -19.55
C SER A 78 14.63 0.69 -20.46
N GLU A 79 13.50 0.81 -21.17
CA GLU A 79 13.25 1.88 -22.14
C GLU A 79 12.34 2.97 -21.57
N LEU A 80 11.64 2.66 -20.47
CA LEU A 80 10.67 3.54 -19.84
C LEU A 80 11.31 4.39 -18.74
N SER A 81 10.95 5.68 -18.71
CA SER A 81 11.40 6.66 -17.70
C SER A 81 10.67 6.46 -16.37
N ILE A 82 11.43 6.40 -15.26
CA ILE A 82 10.85 6.35 -13.91
C ILE A 82 10.14 7.67 -13.57
N LYS A 83 10.68 8.81 -14.03
CA LYS A 83 10.13 10.14 -13.78
C LYS A 83 8.74 10.28 -14.42
N SER A 84 8.57 9.70 -15.59
CA SER A 84 7.31 9.77 -16.35
C SER A 84 6.28 8.75 -15.86
N CYS A 85 6.70 7.49 -15.65
CA CYS A 85 5.78 6.42 -15.29
C CYS A 85 5.45 6.37 -13.78
N PHE A 86 6.37 6.83 -12.93
CA PHE A 86 6.23 6.78 -11.47
C PHE A 86 6.72 8.07 -10.79
N PRO A 87 6.13 9.24 -11.12
CA PRO A 87 6.61 10.54 -10.65
C PRO A 87 6.63 10.66 -9.12
N SER A 88 5.63 10.11 -8.43
CA SER A 88 5.59 10.10 -6.96
C SER A 88 6.72 9.29 -6.33
N LEU A 89 7.14 8.20 -6.98
CA LEU A 89 8.22 7.34 -6.50
C LEU A 89 9.57 8.04 -6.64
N PHE A 90 9.79 8.63 -7.82
CA PHE A 90 10.97 9.43 -8.13
C PHE A 90 11.11 10.64 -7.21
N ALA A 91 10.02 11.40 -6.98
CA ALA A 91 10.01 12.53 -6.06
C ALA A 91 10.33 12.11 -4.61
N SER A 92 9.82 10.95 -4.18
CA SER A 92 10.09 10.40 -2.85
C SER A 92 11.56 10.02 -2.68
N ASP A 93 12.15 9.34 -3.67
CA ASP A 93 13.58 9.05 -3.72
C ASP A 93 14.39 10.35 -3.60
N LYS A 94 14.16 11.33 -4.47
CA LYS A 94 14.91 12.60 -4.46
C LYS A 94 14.82 13.32 -3.11
N LYS A 95 13.60 13.46 -2.58
CA LYS A 95 13.34 14.19 -1.33
C LYS A 95 13.87 13.45 -0.10
N TYR A 96 13.47 12.20 0.10
CA TYR A 96 13.71 11.46 1.35
C TYR A 96 14.86 10.45 1.27
N GLY A 97 15.29 10.07 0.07
CA GLY A 97 16.29 9.02 -0.17
C GLY A 97 15.78 7.60 -0.02
N SER A 98 14.55 7.46 0.44
CA SER A 98 13.82 6.20 0.55
C SER A 98 12.44 6.36 -0.08
N VAL A 99 12.02 5.30 -0.72
CA VAL A 99 10.70 5.15 -1.32
C VAL A 99 9.69 4.62 -0.31
N ILE A 100 10.14 3.78 0.63
CA ILE A 100 9.27 3.14 1.64
C ILE A 100 8.97 4.07 2.81
N HIS A 101 9.91 4.93 3.18
CA HIS A 101 9.79 5.80 4.35
C HIS A 101 8.54 6.70 4.35
N PRO A 102 8.19 7.42 3.26
CA PRO A 102 7.00 8.27 3.23
C PRO A 102 5.71 7.46 3.39
N TRP A 103 5.65 6.28 2.78
CA TRP A 103 4.50 5.38 2.89
C TRP A 103 4.31 4.88 4.32
N TRP A 104 5.39 4.48 5.00
CA TRP A 104 5.34 4.02 6.39
C TRP A 104 4.83 5.09 7.34
N ASN A 105 5.29 6.34 7.16
CA ASN A 105 4.80 7.48 7.94
C ASN A 105 3.32 7.76 7.67
N ALA A 106 2.88 7.66 6.42
CA ALA A 106 1.47 7.82 6.06
C ALA A 106 0.58 6.73 6.71
N VAL A 107 1.03 5.47 6.72
CA VAL A 107 0.31 4.35 7.37
C VAL A 107 0.19 4.59 8.88
N LYS A 108 1.28 4.98 9.54
CA LYS A 108 1.27 5.33 10.96
C LYS A 108 0.32 6.48 11.27
N ALA A 109 0.35 7.55 10.48
CA ALA A 109 -0.52 8.70 10.65
C ALA A 109 -2.00 8.32 10.49
N ARG A 110 -2.34 7.52 9.47
CA ARG A 110 -3.70 6.99 9.26
C ARG A 110 -4.18 6.15 10.44
N ARG A 111 -3.33 5.28 10.97
CA ARG A 111 -3.67 4.44 12.14
C ARG A 111 -3.91 5.27 13.38
N LYS A 112 -3.10 6.31 13.64
CA LYS A 112 -3.31 7.25 14.74
C LYS A 112 -4.64 8.00 14.60
N ALA A 113 -4.94 8.51 13.40
CA ALA A 113 -6.20 9.20 13.12
C ALA A 113 -7.42 8.29 13.29
N TYR A 114 -7.34 7.04 12.84
CA TYR A 114 -8.39 6.03 13.03
C TYR A 114 -8.65 5.77 14.53
N ASN A 115 -7.59 5.51 15.30
CA ASN A 115 -7.72 5.26 16.73
C ASN A 115 -8.31 6.47 17.48
N LEU A 116 -7.91 7.68 17.11
CA LEU A 116 -8.45 8.92 17.69
C LEU A 116 -9.94 9.09 17.36
N ARG A 117 -10.33 8.88 16.09
CA ARG A 117 -11.74 8.90 15.67
C ARG A 117 -12.57 7.87 16.42
N ARG A 118 -12.05 6.63 16.56
CA ARG A 118 -12.73 5.55 17.29
C ARG A 118 -12.97 5.91 18.75
N ARG A 119 -11.97 6.50 19.43
CA ARG A 119 -12.12 7.01 20.81
C ARG A 119 -13.19 8.09 20.89
N LYS A 120 -13.10 9.11 20.03
CA LYS A 120 -14.07 10.21 20.02
C LYS A 120 -15.52 9.73 19.82
N ILE A 121 -15.73 8.76 18.92
CA ILE A 121 -17.05 8.15 18.69
C ILE A 121 -17.53 7.39 19.93
N SER A 122 -16.64 6.65 20.61
CA SER A 122 -16.95 5.98 21.88
C SER A 122 -17.39 6.98 22.95
N ASP A 123 -16.66 8.09 23.09
CA ASP A 123 -16.96 9.14 24.07
C ASP A 123 -18.32 9.80 23.77
N TYR A 124 -18.59 10.16 22.50
CA TYR A 124 -19.91 10.68 22.11
C TYR A 124 -21.04 9.69 22.36
N LYS A 125 -20.83 8.39 22.09
CA LYS A 125 -21.83 7.36 22.33
C LYS A 125 -22.19 7.27 23.82
N GLN A 126 -21.18 7.32 24.69
CA GLN A 126 -21.37 7.35 26.14
C GLN A 126 -22.17 8.59 26.60
N LEU A 127 -21.89 9.77 26.03
CA LEU A 127 -22.65 10.98 26.31
C LEU A 127 -24.12 10.85 25.89
N LEU A 128 -24.39 10.24 24.73
CA LEU A 128 -25.76 10.05 24.20
C LEU A 128 -26.56 8.95 24.90
N GLU A 129 -25.89 8.03 25.59
CA GLU A 129 -26.47 6.92 26.35
C GLU A 129 -26.55 7.23 27.86
N GLY A 130 -26.14 8.43 28.28
CA GLY A 130 -26.25 8.86 29.68
C GLY A 130 -27.70 9.00 30.16
N PRO A 131 -27.96 8.78 31.47
CA PRO A 131 -29.31 8.79 32.03
C PRO A 131 -30.06 10.11 31.81
N GLU A 132 -29.33 11.23 31.78
CA GLU A 132 -29.89 12.57 31.56
C GLU A 132 -30.37 12.81 30.11
N VAL A 133 -29.73 12.18 29.13
CA VAL A 133 -30.11 12.30 27.71
C VAL A 133 -31.21 11.29 27.36
N LEU A 134 -31.17 10.09 27.96
CA LEU A 134 -32.21 9.07 27.80
C LEU A 134 -33.57 9.51 28.37
N SER A 135 -33.58 10.28 29.47
CA SER A 135 -34.82 10.79 30.07
C SER A 135 -35.50 11.88 29.22
N LYS A 136 -34.74 12.62 28.41
CA LYS A 136 -35.24 13.65 27.49
C LYS A 136 -35.55 13.13 26.08
N ARG A 137 -35.28 11.85 25.78
CA ARG A 137 -35.65 11.30 24.47
C ARG A 137 -37.17 11.21 24.39
N PRO A 138 -37.84 11.91 23.45
CA PRO A 138 -39.26 11.71 23.23
C PRO A 138 -39.48 10.22 22.95
N GLY A 139 -40.31 9.61 23.79
CA GLY A 139 -40.56 8.16 23.76
C GLY A 139 -40.80 7.72 22.33
N LYS A 140 -40.06 6.70 21.88
CA LYS A 140 -40.21 6.13 20.53
C LYS A 140 -41.69 5.83 20.31
N ARG A 141 -42.40 6.72 19.60
CA ARG A 141 -43.66 6.37 18.97
C ARG A 141 -43.31 5.16 18.12
N LYS A 142 -43.88 4.00 18.47
CA LYS A 142 -43.86 2.82 17.61
C LYS A 142 -44.41 3.32 16.27
N LEU A 143 -43.53 3.58 15.30
CA LEU A 143 -43.94 3.60 13.91
C LEU A 143 -44.35 2.15 13.63
N GLY A 144 -45.64 1.89 13.84
CA GLY A 144 -46.30 0.74 13.30
C GLY A 144 -46.10 0.82 11.80
N LEU A 145 -45.17 0.02 11.29
CA LEU A 145 -45.18 -0.42 9.92
C LEU A 145 -46.47 -1.23 9.74
N GLN A 146 -47.57 -0.51 9.52
CA GLN A 146 -48.76 -1.01 8.84
C GLN A 146 -48.28 -1.40 7.44
N ARG A 147 -47.87 -2.65 7.32
CA ARG A 147 -47.64 -3.31 6.04
C ARG A 147 -48.97 -3.96 5.68
N ASN A 148 -49.83 -3.23 4.99
CA ASN A 148 -51.09 -3.74 4.46
C ASN A 148 -51.27 -3.32 2.99
N TYR A 149 -51.13 -4.34 2.14
CA TYR A 149 -51.91 -4.72 0.95
C TYR A 149 -51.96 -3.86 -0.33
N MET A 150 -51.77 -4.63 -1.43
CA MET A 150 -52.26 -4.47 -2.82
C MET A 150 -51.54 -3.40 -3.67
N ASN A 151 -51.00 -3.67 -4.87
CA ASN A 151 -51.21 -4.72 -5.88
C ASN A 151 -49.89 -5.05 -6.59
#